data_AF-A0A7K3DP42-F1
#
_entry.id   AF-A0A7K3DP42-F1
#
_cell.length_a   1.000
_cell.length_b   1.000
_cell.length_c   1.000
_cell.angle_alpha   90.00
_cell.angle_beta   90.00
_cell.angle_gamma   90.00
#
_symmetry.space_group_name_H-M   'P 1'
#
loop_
_entity.id
_entity.type
_entity.pdbx_description
1 polymer ?
#
loop_
_entity_poly.entity_id
_entity_poly.type
_entity_poly.pdbx_seq_one_letter_code
_entity_poly.pdbx_strand_id
1 'polypeptide(L)' 'MPASTAPQAPQAPTAKSRGADTRALTQVLFAELKDLPPGSAEHTRVRSALVEANLPLVRYAAARFRSRNEPMED' A
#
# COMPACT_ATOMS: atom_id res chain seq x y z
N MET A 1 -30.96 -34.95 -11.76
CA MET A 1 -29.76 -34.14 -12.02
C MET A 1 -29.23 -33.64 -10.68
N PRO A 2 -28.11 -34.17 -10.13
CA PRO A 2 -27.49 -33.56 -8.96
C PRO A 2 -26.73 -32.30 -9.41
N ALA A 3 -27.00 -31.17 -8.76
CA ALA A 3 -26.24 -29.95 -8.96
C ALA A 3 -24.85 -30.13 -8.34
N SER A 4 -23.79 -30.09 -9.16
CA SER A 4 -22.41 -30.03 -8.68
C SER A 4 -22.19 -28.72 -7.93
N THR A 5 -22.21 -28.77 -6.60
CA THR A 5 -21.59 -27.74 -5.76
C THR A 5 -20.08 -27.95 -5.85
N ALA A 6 -19.44 -27.32 -6.83
CA ALA A 6 -17.99 -27.19 -6.85
C ALA A 6 -17.55 -26.27 -5.69
N PRO A 7 -16.53 -26.61 -4.90
CA PRO A 7 -16.03 -25.74 -3.85
C PRO A 7 -15.42 -24.49 -4.48
N GLN A 8 -15.96 -23.31 -4.15
CA GLN A 8 -15.36 -22.05 -4.51
C GLN A 8 -13.99 -21.93 -3.82
N ALA A 9 -12.92 -22.06 -4.60
CA ALA A 9 -11.57 -21.75 -4.14
C ALA A 9 -11.49 -20.26 -3.74
N PRO A 10 -10.69 -19.88 -2.73
CA PRO A 10 -10.54 -18.51 -2.30
C PRO A 10 -9.99 -17.66 -3.46
N GLN A 11 -10.79 -16.72 -3.97
CA GLN A 11 -10.35 -15.79 -5.01
C GLN A 11 -9.26 -14.89 -4.43
N ALA A 12 -8.06 -14.93 -5.01
CA ALA A 12 -6.96 -14.08 -4.59
C ALA A 12 -7.34 -12.59 -4.74
N PRO A 13 -6.96 -11.72 -3.79
CA PRO A 13 -7.41 -10.33 -3.79
C PRO A 13 -6.86 -9.54 -4.99
N THR A 14 -7.77 -8.84 -5.67
CA THR A 14 -7.44 -7.98 -6.82
C THR A 14 -6.52 -6.83 -6.41
N ALA A 15 -5.79 -6.26 -7.36
CA ALA A 15 -4.92 -5.10 -7.10
C ALA A 15 -5.68 -3.90 -6.51
N LYS A 16 -6.96 -3.72 -6.91
CA LYS A 16 -7.83 -2.66 -6.37
C LYS A 16 -8.18 -2.90 -4.90
N SER A 17 -8.49 -4.14 -4.52
CA SER A 17 -8.74 -4.53 -3.12
C SER A 17 -7.51 -4.28 -2.27
N ARG A 18 -6.35 -4.79 -2.70
CA ARG A 18 -5.07 -4.59 -1.98
C ARG A 18 -4.75 -3.11 -1.76
N GLY A 19 -5.00 -2.26 -2.76
CA GLY A 19 -4.82 -0.82 -2.62
C GLY A 19 -5.81 -0.16 -1.65
N ALA A 20 -7.04 -0.68 -1.52
CA ALA A 20 -8.00 -0.21 -0.52
C ALA A 20 -7.57 -0.62 0.89
N ASP A 21 -7.11 -1.87 1.07
CA ASP A 21 -6.63 -2.39 2.35
C ASP A 21 -5.40 -1.61 2.83
N THR A 22 -4.43 -1.35 1.95
CA THR A 22 -3.26 -0.51 2.27
C THR A 22 -3.64 0.91 2.68
N ARG A 23 -4.65 1.51 2.02
CA ARG A 23 -5.13 2.85 2.39
C ARG A 23 -5.79 2.86 3.77
N ALA A 24 -6.61 1.87 4.07
CA ALA A 24 -7.24 1.73 5.37
C ALA A 24 -6.19 1.58 6.49
N LEU A 25 -5.21 0.68 6.30
CA LEU A 25 -4.10 0.51 7.23
C LEU A 25 -3.31 1.81 7.42
N THR A 26 -3.01 2.51 6.33
CA THR A 26 -2.26 3.77 6.37
C THR A 26 -3.00 4.85 7.16
N GLN A 27 -4.32 4.93 7.07
CA GLN A 27 -5.12 5.88 7.86
C GLN A 27 -5.03 5.60 9.36
N VAL A 28 -5.11 4.33 9.77
CA VAL A 28 -4.97 3.92 11.17
C VAL A 28 -3.58 4.29 11.69
N LEU A 29 -2.52 3.94 10.95
CA LEU A 29 -1.16 4.23 11.37
C LEU A 29 -0.87 5.74 11.45
N PHE A 30 -1.44 6.56 10.58
CA PHE A 30 -1.31 8.02 10.70
C PHE A 30 -2.04 8.57 11.92
N ALA A 31 -3.20 8.01 12.27
CA ALA A 31 -3.91 8.38 13.48
C ALA A 31 -3.07 8.05 14.73
N GLU A 32 -2.52 6.83 14.81
CA GLU A 32 -1.63 6.42 15.89
C GLU A 32 -0.36 7.29 15.97
N LEU A 33 0.29 7.57 14.83
CA LEU A 33 1.52 8.36 14.79
C LEU A 33 1.32 9.76 15.36
N LYS A 34 0.14 10.36 15.16
CA LYS A 34 -0.18 11.71 15.63
C LYS A 34 -0.14 11.83 17.15
N ASP A 35 -0.51 10.77 17.86
CA ASP A 35 -0.64 10.78 19.31
C ASP A 35 0.65 10.29 20.03
N LEU A 36 1.64 9.82 19.27
CA LEU A 36 2.91 9.33 19.81
C LEU A 36 3.98 10.43 19.96
N PRO A 37 4.76 10.44 21.06
CA PRO A 37 5.86 11.39 21.21
C PRO A 37 6.94 11.20 20.14
N PRO A 38 7.38 12.27 19.46
CA PRO A 38 8.49 12.22 18.53
C PRO A 38 9.76 11.69 19.21
N GLY A 39 10.49 10.82 18.51
CA GLY A 39 11.72 10.21 19.04
C GLY A 39 11.50 8.99 19.94
N SER A 40 10.26 8.66 20.29
CA SER A 40 9.96 7.40 20.97
C SER A 40 10.18 6.19 20.05
N ALA A 41 10.47 5.03 20.64
CA ALA A 41 10.60 3.77 19.89
C ALA A 41 9.30 3.43 19.13
N GLU A 42 8.15 3.74 19.72
CA GLU A 42 6.85 3.46 19.14
C GLU A 42 6.54 4.37 17.95
N HIS A 43 6.81 5.68 18.08
CA HIS A 43 6.74 6.61 16.95
C HIS A 43 7.62 6.15 15.78
N THR A 44 8.82 5.62 16.07
CA THR A 44 9.71 5.08 15.04
C THR A 44 9.13 3.82 14.39
N ARG A 45 8.56 2.89 15.18
CA ARG A 45 7.93 1.67 14.65
C ARG A 45 6.75 1.99 13.73
N VAL A 46 5.84 2.86 14.15
CA VAL A 46 4.67 3.25 13.35
C VAL A 46 5.09 3.95 12.06
N ARG A 47 6.09 4.85 12.13
CA ARG A 47 6.65 5.49 10.94
C ARG A 47 7.28 4.48 9.97
N SER A 48 8.03 3.50 10.46
CA SER A 48 8.60 2.46 9.60
C SER A 48 7.52 1.63 8.92
N ALA A 49 6.46 1.26 9.64
CA ALA A 49 5.31 0.54 9.08
C ALA A 49 4.61 1.34 7.98
N LEU A 50 4.43 2.66 8.16
CA LEU A 50 3.91 3.56 7.12
C LEU A 50 4.77 3.56 5.86
N VAL A 51 6.09 3.62 6.00
CA VAL A 51 7.03 3.59 4.87
C VAL A 51 6.93 2.27 4.13
N GLU A 52 6.95 1.14 4.84
CA GLU A 52 6.88 -0.20 4.24
C GLU A 52 5.56 -0.42 3.48
N ALA A 53 4.44 -0.05 4.10
CA ALA A 53 3.12 -0.17 3.50
C ALA A 53 2.98 0.66 2.21
N ASN A 54 3.65 1.82 2.13
CA ASN A 54 3.55 2.74 1.00
C ASN A 54 4.70 2.61 -0.02
N LEU A 55 5.71 1.80 0.25
CA LEU A 55 6.86 1.60 -0.64
C LEU A 55 6.46 1.17 -2.07
N PRO A 56 5.49 0.26 -2.28
CA PRO A 56 5.06 -0.10 -3.63
C PRO A 56 4.47 1.08 -4.42
N LEU A 57 3.72 1.96 -3.75
CA LEU A 57 3.15 3.16 -4.37
C LEU A 57 4.24 4.16 -4.76
N VAL A 58 5.22 4.39 -3.89
CA VAL A 58 6.37 5.26 -4.18
C VAL A 58 7.17 4.72 -5.38
N ARG A 59 7.39 3.41 -5.45
CA ARG A 59 8.07 2.77 -6.59
C ARG A 59 7.29 2.98 -7.89
N TYR A 60 5.97 2.80 -7.86
CA TYR A 60 5.11 3.06 -9.02
C TYR A 60 5.18 4.52 -9.48
N ALA A 61 5.06 5.47 -8.55
CA ALA A 61 5.17 6.89 -8.86
C ALA A 61 6.56 7.25 -9.43
N ALA A 62 7.64 6.77 -8.80
CA ALA A 62 9.01 7.03 -9.25
C ALA A 62 9.28 6.49 -10.67
N ALA A 63 8.80 5.28 -10.98
CA ALA A 63 8.91 4.71 -12.33
C ALA A 63 8.19 5.57 -13.38
N ARG A 64 7.01 6.10 -13.05
CA ARG A 64 6.24 6.99 -13.92
C ARG A 64 6.95 8.33 -14.16
N PHE A 65 7.58 8.91 -13.14
CA PHE A 65 8.34 10.16 -13.33
C PHE A 65 9.58 9.96 -14.20
N ARG A 66 10.28 8.83 -14.07
CA ARG A 66 11.44 8.52 -14.93
C ARG A 66 11.05 8.45 -16.41
N SER A 67 9.86 7.89 -16.73
CA SER A 67 9.34 7.83 -18.10
C SER A 67 8.96 9.18 -18.73
N ARG A 68 8.91 10.27 -17.94
CA ARG A 68 8.62 11.63 -18.45
C ARG A 68 9.87 12.46 -18.76
N ASN A 69 11.07 11.93 -18.48
CA ASN A 69 12.34 12.60 -18.73
C ASN A 69 13.04 12.06 -19.98
N GLU A 70 12.28 11.61 -20.97
CA GLU A 70 12.85 11.40 -22.31
C GLU A 70 13.23 12.80 -22.84
N PRO A 71 14.50 13.05 -23.20
CA PRO A 71 14.90 14.35 -23.71
C PRO A 71 14.05 14.64 -24.94
N MET A 72 13.26 15.72 -24.89
CA MET A 72 12.75 16.34 -26.11
C MET A 72 14.01 16.79 -26.86
N GLU A 73 14.39 16.06 -27.90
CA GLU A 73 15.50 16.44 -28.77
C GLU A 73 15.14 17.78 -29.42
N ASP A 74 15.88 18.83 -29.07
CA ASP A 74 16.04 20.05 -29.89
C ASP A 74 17.26 19.87 -30.81
#